data_AF-A0A1F8C2X4-F1
#
_entry.id   AF-A0A1F8C2X4-F1
#
_cell.length_a   1.000
_cell.length_b   1.000
_cell.length_c   1.000
_cell.angle_alpha   90.00
_cell.angle_beta   90.00
_cell.angle_gamma   90.00
#
_symmetry.space_group_name_H-M   'P 1'
#
loop_
_entity.id
_entity.type
_entity.pdbx_description
1 polymer ?
#
loop_
_entity_poly.entity_id
_entity_poly.type
_entity_poly.pdbx_seq_one_letter_code
_entity_poly.pdbx_strand_id
1 'polypeptide(L)'
;MRELTRHTKHYLPLVGIFATGFFGFVYFSYDRLFQGSIIISVAVAYVVWGIVHHALHKDLYLEVVIEYVLVAALCVLAVFSVLFRV
;
A
#
# COMPACT_ATOMS: atom_id res chain seq x y z
N MET A 1 -25.73 -10.49 -3.97
CA MET A 1 -25.17 -9.14 -4.25
C MET A 1 -25.31 -8.12 -3.11
N ARG A 2 -25.90 -8.45 -1.95
CA ARG A 2 -25.98 -7.52 -0.78
C ARG A 2 -24.81 -7.63 0.22
N GLU A 3 -24.04 -8.72 0.18
CA GLU A 3 -22.87 -8.90 1.06
C GLU A 3 -21.62 -8.17 0.57
N LEU A 4 -21.40 -8.12 -0.75
CA LEU A 4 -20.28 -7.37 -1.34
C LEU A 4 -20.35 -5.87 -0.97
N THR A 5 -21.56 -5.32 -0.86
CA THR A 5 -21.83 -3.91 -0.54
C THR A 5 -21.59 -3.52 0.92
N ARG A 6 -21.49 -4.47 1.86
CA ARG A 6 -21.27 -4.15 3.29
C ARG A 6 -19.79 -4.01 3.66
N HIS A 7 -18.89 -4.64 2.90
CA HIS A 7 -17.43 -4.53 3.08
C HIS A 7 -16.72 -3.68 2.01
N THR A 8 -17.38 -3.31 0.91
CA THR A 8 -16.78 -2.57 -0.23
C THR A 8 -16.29 -1.16 0.09
N LYS A 9 -16.87 -0.50 1.10
CA LYS A 9 -16.43 0.85 1.49
C LYS A 9 -14.99 0.87 2.02
N HIS A 10 -14.46 -0.27 2.47
CA HIS A 10 -13.10 -0.39 2.98
C HIS A 10 -12.05 -0.78 1.94
N TYR A 11 -12.47 -1.36 0.82
CA TYR A 11 -11.56 -1.70 -0.29
C TYR A 11 -11.32 -0.52 -1.24
N LEU A 12 -12.24 0.45 -1.27
CA LEU A 12 -12.13 1.62 -2.15
C LEU A 12 -10.87 2.47 -1.86
N PRO A 13 -10.49 2.74 -0.59
CA PRO A 13 -9.24 3.46 -0.31
C PRO A 13 -8.01 2.69 -0.75
N LEU A 14 -8.00 1.35 -0.61
CA LEU A 14 -6.90 0.51 -1.09
C LEU A 14 -6.74 0.60 -2.61
N VAL A 15 -7.85 0.52 -3.35
CA VAL A 15 -7.87 0.71 -4.80
C VAL A 15 -7.35 2.10 -5.17
N GLY A 16 -7.77 3.15 -4.45
CA GLY A 16 -7.30 4.51 -4.67
C GLY A 16 -5.79 4.68 -4.43
N ILE A 17 -5.28 4.15 -3.32
CA ILE A 17 -3.85 4.16 -2.98
C ILE A 17 -3.04 3.47 -4.07
N PHE A 18 -3.43 2.26 -4.48
CA PHE A 18 -2.68 1.50 -5.48
C PHE A 18 -2.83 2.07 -6.89
N ALA A 19 -4.01 2.54 -7.29
CA ALA A 19 -4.19 3.17 -8.59
C ALA A 19 -3.34 4.45 -8.68
N THR A 20 -3.40 5.32 -7.67
CA THR A 20 -2.63 6.57 -7.66
C THR A 20 -1.13 6.28 -7.62
N GLY A 21 -0.70 5.31 -6.81
CA GLY A 21 0.68 4.84 -6.76
C GLY A 21 1.17 4.30 -8.11
N PHE A 22 0.37 3.46 -8.76
CA PHE A 22 0.69 2.90 -10.07
C PHE A 22 0.78 3.98 -11.16
N PHE A 23 -0.23 4.85 -11.27
CA PHE A 23 -0.23 5.93 -12.25
C PHE A 23 0.92 6.91 -12.01
N GLY A 24 1.17 7.29 -10.76
CA GLY A 24 2.33 8.11 -10.41
C GLY A 24 3.64 7.44 -10.80
N PHE A 25 3.82 6.16 -10.44
CA PHE A 25 5.05 5.42 -10.75
C PHE A 25 5.33 5.36 -12.26
N VAL A 26 4.30 5.13 -13.09
CA VAL A 26 4.44 5.10 -14.55
C VAL A 26 4.68 6.49 -15.13
N TYR A 27 3.94 7.50 -14.67
CA TYR A 27 4.03 8.88 -15.18
C TYR A 27 5.42 9.49 -14.90
N PHE A 28 5.96 9.26 -13.71
CA PHE A 28 7.28 9.78 -13.29
C PHE A 28 8.43 8.83 -13.64
N SER A 29 8.28 7.97 -14.66
CA SER A 29 9.30 6.98 -15.08
C SER A 29 10.66 7.55 -15.48
N TYR A 30 10.73 8.86 -15.73
CA TYR A 30 11.97 9.59 -16.01
C TYR A 30 12.81 9.89 -14.76
N ASP A 31 12.23 9.84 -13.56
CA ASP A 31 12.91 10.16 -12.30
C ASP A 31 12.81 8.99 -11.31
N ARG A 32 13.90 8.21 -11.23
CA ARG A 32 14.00 7.04 -10.35
C ARG A 32 13.90 7.38 -8.87
N LEU A 33 14.37 8.57 -8.46
CA LEU A 33 14.26 8.98 -7.06
C LEU A 33 12.80 9.28 -6.70
N PHE A 34 12.10 9.97 -7.59
CA PHE A 34 10.69 10.27 -7.41
C PHE A 34 9.83 8.99 -7.43
N GLN A 35 10.10 8.05 -8.35
CA GLN A 35 9.49 6.72 -8.33
C GLN A 35 9.71 6.00 -6.99
N GLY A 36 10.93 6.09 -6.43
CA GLY A 36 11.25 5.57 -5.10
C GLY A 36 10.37 6.18 -4.01
N SER A 37 10.22 7.51 -4.00
CA SER A 37 9.35 8.23 -3.06
C SER A 37 7.88 7.83 -3.17
N ILE A 38 7.38 7.57 -4.39
CA ILE A 38 6.01 7.07 -4.61
C ILE A 38 5.83 5.70 -3.97
N ILE A 39 6.78 4.77 -4.17
CA ILE A 39 6.69 3.42 -3.61
C ILE A 39 6.70 3.45 -2.08
N ILE A 40 7.57 4.26 -1.46
CA ILE A 40 7.56 4.46 0.00
C ILE A 40 6.23 5.04 0.47
N SER A 41 5.69 6.02 -0.25
CA SER A 41 4.41 6.65 0.10
C SER A 41 3.25 5.65 0.02
N VAL A 42 3.21 4.80 -1.00
CA VAL A 42 2.22 3.72 -1.15
C VAL A 42 2.35 2.70 -0.02
N ALA A 43 3.58 2.30 0.32
CA ALA A 43 3.84 1.35 1.40
C ALA A 43 3.35 1.88 2.76
N VAL A 44 3.66 3.14 3.08
CA VAL A 44 3.17 3.80 4.30
C VAL A 44 1.65 3.90 4.30
N ALA A 45 1.04 4.33 3.18
CA ALA A 45 -0.41 4.44 3.06
C ALA A 45 -1.11 3.08 3.23
N TYR A 46 -0.53 2.01 2.68
CA TYR A 46 -1.02 0.64 2.85
C TYR A 46 -1.01 0.20 4.32
N VAL A 47 0.11 0.41 5.04
CA VAL A 47 0.20 0.06 6.46
C VAL A 47 -0.78 0.89 7.30
N VAL A 48 -0.82 2.21 7.09
CA VAL A 48 -1.72 3.11 7.82
C VAL A 48 -3.17 2.72 7.59
N TRP A 49 -3.57 2.45 6.34
CA TRP A 49 -4.93 2.03 6.05
C TRP A 49 -5.26 0.66 6.66
N GLY A 50 -4.32 -0.30 6.63
CA GLY A 50 -4.47 -1.59 7.30
C GLY A 50 -4.75 -1.45 8.79
N ILE A 51 -3.97 -0.61 9.48
CA ILE A 51 -4.16 -0.29 10.89
C ILE A 51 -5.53 0.35 11.13
N VAL A 52 -5.89 1.38 10.36
CA VAL A 52 -7.17 2.07 10.49
C VAL A 52 -8.34 1.10 10.25
N HIS A 53 -8.24 0.26 9.22
CA HIS A 53 -9.24 -0.74 8.89
C HIS A 53 -9.49 -1.69 10.06
N HIS A 54 -8.43 -2.29 10.61
CA HIS A 54 -8.56 -3.24 11.70
C HIS A 54 -8.93 -2.57 13.04
N ALA A 55 -8.50 -1.33 13.26
CA ALA A 55 -8.95 -0.55 14.42
C ALA A 55 -10.47 -0.32 14.40
N LEU A 56 -11.03 -0.02 13.22
CA LEU A 56 -12.48 0.19 13.05
C LEU A 56 -13.29 -1.11 13.22
N HIS A 57 -12.72 -2.26 12.87
CA HIS A 57 -13.35 -3.58 13.01
C HIS A 57 -13.10 -4.24 14.38
N LYS A 58 -12.33 -3.57 15.26
CA LYS A 58 -11.96 -4.05 16.61
C LYS A 58 -11.18 -5.36 16.60
N ASP A 59 -10.40 -5.60 15.56
CA ASP A 59 -9.55 -6.77 15.35
C ASP A 59 -8.08 -6.36 15.08
N LEU A 60 -7.66 -5.20 15.60
CA LEU A 60 -6.28 -4.75 15.54
C LEU A 60 -5.45 -5.44 16.62
N TYR A 61 -4.65 -6.42 16.18
CA TYR A 61 -3.65 -7.09 17.00
C TYR A 61 -2.23 -6.70 16.56
N LEU A 62 -1.25 -6.85 17.45
CA LEU A 62 0.15 -6.52 17.13
C LEU A 62 0.67 -7.37 15.97
N GLU A 63 0.26 -8.63 15.93
CA GLU A 63 0.56 -9.58 14.86
C GLU A 63 0.12 -9.03 13.50
N VAL A 64 -1.10 -8.47 13.42
CA VAL A 64 -1.64 -7.86 12.19
C VAL A 64 -0.80 -6.65 11.78
N VAL A 65 -0.40 -5.79 12.71
CA VAL A 65 0.48 -4.65 12.40
C VAL A 65 1.81 -5.12 11.82
N ILE A 66 2.42 -6.14 12.43
CA ILE A 66 3.68 -6.73 11.97
C ILE A 66 3.51 -7.32 10.57
N GLU A 67 2.42 -8.04 10.29
CA GLU A 67 2.11 -8.59 8.97
C GLU A 67 2.09 -7.48 7.90
N TYR A 68 1.35 -6.39 8.14
CA TYR A 68 1.27 -5.28 7.18
C TYR A 68 2.63 -4.62 6.95
N VAL A 69 3.42 -4.41 8.00
CA VAL A 69 4.76 -3.83 7.90
C VAL A 69 5.71 -4.75 7.13
N LEU A 70 5.69 -6.06 7.39
CA LEU A 70 6.53 -7.03 6.68
C LEU A 70 6.16 -7.12 5.20
N VAL A 71 4.87 -7.13 4.87
CA VAL A 71 4.40 -7.13 3.48
C VAL A 71 4.82 -5.83 2.78
N ALA A 72 4.64 -4.67 3.42
CA ALA A 72 5.05 -3.39 2.87
C ALA A 72 6.57 -3.33 2.64
N ALA A 73 7.37 -3.78 3.60
CA ALA A 73 8.83 -3.85 3.49
C ALA A 73 9.26 -4.78 2.34
N LEU A 74 8.66 -5.97 2.23
CA LEU A 74 8.93 -6.90 1.14
C LEU A 74 8.64 -6.26 -0.23
N CYS A 75 7.51 -5.57 -0.38
CA CYS A 75 7.18 -4.87 -1.61
C CYS A 75 8.18 -3.76 -1.95
N VAL A 76 8.55 -2.93 -0.96
CA VAL A 76 9.55 -1.87 -1.15
C VAL A 76 10.88 -2.47 -1.61
N LEU A 77 11.36 -3.52 -0.93
CA LEU A 77 12.61 -4.20 -1.28
C LEU A 77 12.55 -4.80 -2.69
N ALA A 78 11.45 -5.47 -3.04
CA ALA A 78 11.27 -6.07 -4.36
C ALA A 78 11.32 -5.01 -5.47
N VAL A 79 10.59 -3.90 -5.33
CA VAL A 79 10.60 -2.84 -6.34
C VAL A 79 11.95 -2.13 -6.39
N PHE A 80 12.56 -1.81 -5.24
CA PHE A 80 13.86 -1.14 -5.19
C PHE A 80 14.97 -1.99 -5.79
N SER A 81 14.91 -3.31 -5.66
CA SER A 81 15.87 -4.24 -6.27
C SER A 81 15.92 -4.13 -7.80
N VAL A 82 14.80 -3.75 -8.42
CA VAL A 82 14.70 -3.54 -9.87
C VAL A 82 14.95 -2.08 -10.24
N LEU A 83 14.36 -1.15 -9.50
CA LEU A 83 14.41 0.29 -9.79
C LEU A 83 15.83 0.87 -9.68
N PHE A 84 16.60 0.42 -8.68
CA PHE A 84 17.97 0.87 -8.42
C PHE A 84 19.02 -0.17 -8.81
N ARG A 85 18.65 -1.14 -9.65
CA ARG A 85 19.62 -2.04 -10.25
C ARG A 85 20.62 -1.20 -11.06
N VAL A 86 21.91 -1.35 -10.72
CA VAL A 86 23.05 -0.72 -11.41
C VAL A 86 23.37 -1.50 -12.68
#